data_AF-A0A7Z2GLQ2-F1
#
_entry.id   AF-A0A7Z2GLQ2-F1
#
_cell.length_a   1.000
_cell.length_b   1.000
_cell.length_c   1.000
_cell.angle_alpha   90.00
_cell.angle_beta   90.00
_cell.angle_gamma   90.00
#
_symmetry.space_group_name_H-M   'P 1'
#
loop_
_entity.id
_entity.type
_entity.pdbx_description
1 polymer ?
#
loop_
_entity_poly.entity_id
_entity_poly.type
_entity_poly.pdbx_seq_one_letter_code
_entity_poly.pdbx_strand_id
1 'polypeptide(L)'
;MKPTGPTQGYAGSAEVAPSYAARVRAAERAGQPLLEAARPLLQALRDTPAELTPDAVLARRQWLLSEARLFERVCAGLRVPRADADTARYCLCSALDEAAMQTAWGHGGSSGDEWSANGIATTLGYDRQGGDRVFALIEAATREPDRHADLLAVLQQIIESGFAGRYRFATDGAAKLGAVRARLGVTERSQANSERARPKAREAEARRSFVDEALANLLAACEEPRKPPRPEPSVRAPTHHEAAKLGAKDKAEDVPFAMRRATPRASEPRRHSVNAFIVGLLVAALLAASCYAAWRWTHHDDVPTDTAAIATLAHAIEAALPYEFANQAITIDARADHRAFALRVEGMFAPGKAVLTPSAETTIGEIGKAIAASASPLRVRLIGHTDNLPFESKTGLSNEALSTLRAQTVMKQLADAGVALDTMSASGSGEASPLDDNRTLEGRARNRRVEIVVESRQ
;
A
#
# COMPACT_ATOMS: atom_id res chain seq x y z
N MET A 1 51.38 -8.56 -24.54
CA MET A 1 50.44 -7.42 -24.60
C MET A 1 49.03 -7.99 -24.54
N LYS A 2 48.38 -7.90 -23.38
CA LYS A 2 46.95 -8.23 -23.20
C LYS A 2 46.16 -6.93 -23.40
N PRO A 3 45.06 -6.92 -24.16
CA PRO A 3 44.25 -5.72 -24.30
C PRO A 3 43.50 -5.47 -23.00
N THR A 4 43.78 -4.31 -22.40
CA THR A 4 43.02 -3.71 -21.30
C THR A 4 41.65 -3.29 -21.83
N GLY A 5 40.61 -4.07 -21.51
CA GLY A 5 39.23 -3.62 -21.67
C GLY A 5 38.92 -2.52 -20.66
N PRO A 6 38.05 -1.54 -21.01
CA PRO A 6 37.79 -0.40 -20.14
C PRO A 6 37.02 -0.87 -18.90
N THR A 7 37.48 -0.43 -17.73
CA THR A 7 36.71 -0.39 -16.48
C THR A 7 35.46 0.45 -16.74
N GLN A 8 34.36 -0.21 -17.06
CA GLN A 8 33.05 0.39 -17.20
C GLN A 8 32.60 0.79 -15.80
N GLY A 9 32.89 2.04 -15.43
CA GLY A 9 32.30 2.64 -14.25
C GLY A 9 30.78 2.49 -14.33
N TYR A 10 30.16 2.20 -13.18
CA TYR A 10 28.71 2.21 -12.98
C TYR A 10 28.15 3.64 -13.09
N ALA A 11 28.59 4.40 -14.09
CA ALA A 11 27.80 5.46 -14.71
C ALA A 11 27.02 4.78 -15.84
N GLY A 12 26.08 3.90 -15.45
CA GLY A 12 25.05 3.46 -16.39
C GLY A 12 24.37 4.71 -16.92
N SER A 13 24.27 4.81 -18.23
CA SER A 13 23.38 5.74 -18.91
C SER A 13 22.08 5.85 -18.12
N ALA A 14 21.80 7.05 -17.61
CA ALA A 14 20.65 7.34 -16.76
C ALA A 14 19.35 7.13 -17.54
N GLU A 15 18.92 5.88 -17.71
CA GLU A 15 17.50 5.58 -17.79
C GLU A 15 16.93 5.99 -16.44
N VAL A 16 16.22 7.12 -16.45
CA VAL A 16 15.53 7.66 -15.28
C VAL A 16 14.67 6.54 -14.71
N ALA A 17 15.04 6.04 -13.53
CA ALA A 17 14.33 4.95 -12.91
C ALA A 17 12.84 5.36 -12.68
N PRO A 18 11.88 4.44 -12.92
CA PRO A 18 10.47 4.80 -13.00
C PRO A 18 9.93 5.29 -11.66
N SER A 19 9.24 6.43 -11.65
CA SER A 19 8.67 7.01 -10.41
C SER A 19 7.76 6.04 -9.65
N TYR A 20 7.54 6.30 -8.35
CA TYR A 20 6.63 5.50 -7.51
C TYR A 20 5.28 5.26 -8.20
N ALA A 21 4.64 6.33 -8.69
CA ALA A 21 3.36 6.24 -9.38
C ALA A 21 3.44 5.44 -10.70
N ALA A 22 4.56 5.51 -11.41
CA ALA A 22 4.78 4.69 -12.61
C ALA A 22 4.92 3.20 -12.25
N ARG A 23 5.61 2.87 -11.16
CA ARG A 23 5.76 1.49 -10.68
C ARG A 23 4.46 0.88 -10.20
N VAL A 24 3.67 1.62 -9.42
CA VAL A 24 2.33 1.16 -9.00
C VAL A 24 1.49 0.86 -10.24
N ARG A 25 1.40 1.80 -11.20
CA ARG A 25 0.64 1.57 -12.44
C ARG A 25 1.15 0.40 -13.27
N ALA A 26 2.46 0.19 -13.34
CA ALA A 26 3.05 -0.94 -14.05
C ALA A 26 2.66 -2.26 -13.39
N ALA A 27 2.79 -2.34 -12.07
CA ALA A 27 2.43 -3.53 -11.30
C ALA A 27 0.91 -3.81 -11.30
N GLU A 28 0.05 -2.77 -11.23
CA GLU A 28 -1.41 -2.93 -11.36
C GLU A 28 -1.85 -3.53 -12.70
N ARG A 29 -1.10 -3.24 -13.77
CA ARG A 29 -1.37 -3.75 -15.12
C ARG A 29 -0.73 -5.11 -15.36
N ALA A 30 0.18 -5.55 -14.49
CA ALA A 30 0.83 -6.84 -14.62
C ALA A 30 -0.13 -7.96 -14.19
N GLY A 31 0.03 -9.14 -14.81
CA GLY A 31 -0.68 -10.35 -14.36
C GLY A 31 -0.21 -10.84 -12.99
N GLN A 32 1.00 -10.46 -12.58
CA GLN A 32 1.63 -10.79 -11.30
C GLN A 32 2.20 -9.51 -10.67
N PRO A 33 1.35 -8.71 -9.99
CA PRO A 33 1.72 -7.40 -9.45
C PRO A 33 2.91 -7.41 -8.47
N LEU A 34 2.99 -8.40 -7.57
CA LEU A 34 4.07 -8.55 -6.60
C LEU A 34 5.39 -8.89 -7.30
N LEU A 35 5.37 -9.80 -8.27
CA LEU A 35 6.53 -10.12 -9.10
C LEU A 35 7.02 -8.92 -9.88
N GLU A 36 6.11 -8.16 -10.49
CA GLU A 36 6.47 -6.95 -11.22
C GLU A 36 7.06 -5.89 -10.28
N ALA A 37 6.48 -5.70 -9.09
CA ALA A 37 7.03 -4.81 -8.08
C ALA A 37 8.44 -5.22 -7.64
N ALA A 38 8.72 -6.53 -7.52
CA ALA A 38 10.00 -7.10 -7.11
C ALA A 38 11.09 -7.05 -8.21
N ARG A 39 10.72 -6.78 -9.46
CA ARG A 39 11.62 -6.86 -10.63
C ARG A 39 12.96 -6.13 -10.45
N PRO A 40 13.04 -4.90 -9.91
CA PRO A 40 14.33 -4.22 -9.73
C PRO A 40 15.27 -4.95 -8.76
N LEU A 41 14.76 -5.48 -7.64
CA LEU A 41 15.55 -6.24 -6.67
C LEU A 41 16.00 -7.59 -7.25
N LEU A 42 15.12 -8.26 -8.00
CA LEU A 42 15.45 -9.51 -8.69
C LEU A 42 16.51 -9.30 -9.79
N GLN A 43 16.45 -8.17 -10.49
CA GLN A 43 17.48 -7.81 -11.47
C GLN A 43 18.81 -7.52 -10.77
N ALA A 44 18.79 -6.75 -9.68
CA ALA A 44 20.00 -6.46 -8.92
C ALA A 44 20.64 -7.70 -8.30
N LEU A 45 19.82 -8.68 -7.90
CA LEU A 45 20.29 -9.98 -7.43
C LEU A 45 21.02 -10.74 -8.55
N ARG A 46 20.42 -10.84 -9.74
CA ARG A 46 21.02 -11.50 -10.91
C ARG A 46 22.30 -10.80 -11.38
N ASP A 47 22.31 -9.46 -11.34
CA ASP A 47 23.42 -8.63 -11.79
C ASP A 47 24.36 -8.25 -10.63
N THR A 48 24.57 -9.16 -9.67
CA THR A 48 25.50 -8.91 -8.57
C THR A 48 26.93 -8.79 -9.11
N PRO A 49 27.60 -7.63 -8.96
CA PRO A 49 28.92 -7.41 -9.52
C PRO A 49 29.96 -8.33 -8.88
N ALA A 50 30.87 -8.87 -9.68
CA ALA A 50 31.96 -9.69 -9.16
C ALA A 50 32.95 -8.87 -8.32
N GLU A 51 33.16 -7.60 -8.69
CA GLU A 51 34.13 -6.69 -8.07
C GLU A 51 33.51 -5.31 -7.85
N LEU A 52 33.82 -4.68 -6.72
CA LEU A 52 33.44 -3.30 -6.38
C LEU A 52 34.56 -2.64 -5.56
N THR A 53 34.74 -1.33 -5.75
CA THR A 53 35.55 -0.51 -4.85
C THR A 53 34.81 -0.27 -3.54
N PRO A 54 35.48 0.05 -2.42
CA PRO A 54 34.83 0.29 -1.13
C PRO A 54 33.68 1.31 -1.18
N ASP A 55 33.89 2.44 -1.86
CA ASP A 55 32.84 3.47 -2.02
C ASP A 55 31.65 2.94 -2.85
N ALA A 56 31.90 2.11 -3.86
CA ALA A 56 30.85 1.51 -4.68
C ALA A 56 30.06 0.43 -3.91
N VAL A 57 30.69 -0.28 -2.96
CA VAL A 57 29.99 -1.20 -2.05
C VAL A 57 28.98 -0.43 -1.20
N LEU A 58 29.39 0.69 -0.62
CA LEU A 58 28.50 1.56 0.18
C LEU A 58 27.35 2.08 -0.66
N ALA A 59 27.63 2.62 -1.86
CA ALA A 59 26.61 3.11 -2.78
C ALA A 59 25.62 2.01 -3.19
N ARG A 60 26.11 0.81 -3.49
CA ARG A 60 25.26 -0.35 -3.83
C ARG A 60 24.35 -0.75 -2.67
N ARG A 61 24.89 -0.80 -1.45
CA ARG A 61 24.10 -1.15 -0.26
C ARG A 61 22.99 -0.14 0.01
N GLN A 62 23.32 1.16 -0.07
CA GLN A 62 22.34 2.24 0.06
C GLN A 62 21.24 2.08 -0.99
N TRP A 63 21.62 1.91 -2.26
CA TRP A 63 20.64 1.70 -3.32
C TRP A 63 19.73 0.47 -3.05
N LEU A 64 20.29 -0.67 -2.64
CA LEU A 64 19.50 -1.88 -2.36
C LEU A 64 18.53 -1.72 -1.19
N LEU A 65 18.99 -1.10 -0.11
CA LEU A 65 18.11 -0.77 1.01
C LEU A 65 16.99 0.18 0.56
N SER A 66 17.28 1.10 -0.38
CA SER A 66 16.30 2.07 -0.87
C SER A 66 15.23 1.39 -1.68
N GLU A 67 15.68 0.50 -2.55
CA GLU A 67 14.83 -0.27 -3.41
C GLU A 67 13.93 -1.22 -2.59
N ALA A 68 14.45 -1.83 -1.52
CA ALA A 68 13.68 -2.67 -0.61
C ALA A 68 12.57 -1.91 0.14
N ARG A 69 12.80 -0.65 0.52
CA ARG A 69 11.78 0.22 1.14
C ARG A 69 10.75 0.69 0.12
N LEU A 70 11.18 1.03 -1.10
CA LEU A 70 10.24 1.37 -2.16
C LEU A 70 9.37 0.19 -2.55
N PHE A 71 9.94 -1.00 -2.66
CA PHE A 71 9.21 -2.23 -2.92
C PHE A 71 8.05 -2.39 -1.94
N GLU A 72 8.27 -2.20 -0.62
CA GLU A 72 7.20 -2.24 0.37
C GLU A 72 6.12 -1.18 0.12
N ARG A 73 6.51 0.07 -0.15
CA ARG A 73 5.55 1.15 -0.45
C ARG A 73 4.75 0.89 -1.72
N VAL A 74 5.39 0.40 -2.78
CA VAL A 74 4.72 0.01 -4.03
C VAL A 74 3.72 -1.08 -3.72
N CYS A 75 4.10 -2.12 -2.98
CA CYS A 75 3.19 -3.19 -2.58
C CYS A 75 2.02 -2.69 -1.73
N ALA A 76 2.22 -1.70 -0.85
CA ALA A 76 1.15 -1.08 -0.07
C ALA A 76 0.12 -0.34 -0.95
N GLY A 77 0.54 0.17 -2.12
CA GLY A 77 -0.35 0.75 -3.12
C GLY A 77 -1.06 -0.27 -4.02
N LEU A 78 -0.72 -1.57 -3.91
CA LEU A 78 -1.28 -2.64 -4.75
C LEU A 78 -2.31 -3.47 -3.97
N ARG A 79 -3.14 -4.23 -4.72
CA ARG A 79 -4.08 -5.21 -4.15
C ARG A 79 -3.40 -6.55 -3.85
N VAL A 80 -2.22 -6.51 -3.23
CA VAL A 80 -1.47 -7.72 -2.82
C VAL A 80 -1.57 -7.93 -1.30
N PRO A 81 -1.62 -9.18 -0.81
CA PRO A 81 -1.61 -9.43 0.63
C PRO A 81 -0.33 -8.86 1.28
N ARG A 82 -0.47 -8.07 2.35
CA ARG A 82 0.68 -7.49 3.06
C ARG A 82 1.68 -8.55 3.54
N ALA A 83 1.17 -9.69 4.04
CA ALA A 83 2.01 -10.79 4.48
C ALA A 83 2.89 -11.37 3.36
N ASP A 84 2.37 -11.39 2.13
CA ASP A 84 3.11 -11.87 0.96
C ASP A 84 4.17 -10.87 0.55
N ALA A 85 3.86 -9.57 0.57
CA ALA A 85 4.84 -8.51 0.33
C ALA A 85 5.96 -8.50 1.37
N ASP A 86 5.64 -8.64 2.66
CA ASP A 86 6.64 -8.72 3.74
C ASP A 86 7.53 -9.96 3.59
N THR A 87 6.92 -11.11 3.23
CA THR A 87 7.65 -12.35 2.96
C THR A 87 8.59 -12.21 1.77
N ALA A 88 8.10 -11.65 0.65
CA ALA A 88 8.91 -11.40 -0.54
C ALA A 88 10.10 -10.48 -0.22
N ARG A 89 9.87 -9.37 0.50
CA ARG A 89 10.94 -8.44 0.90
C ARG A 89 12.00 -9.13 1.74
N TYR A 90 11.60 -9.90 2.75
CA TYR A 90 12.53 -10.66 3.60
C TYR A 90 13.40 -11.61 2.76
N CYS A 91 12.78 -12.37 1.86
CA CYS A 91 13.47 -13.33 1.01
C CYS A 91 14.43 -12.64 0.02
N LEU A 92 14.01 -11.53 -0.59
CA LEU A 92 14.86 -10.73 -1.49
C LEU A 92 16.08 -10.18 -0.76
N CYS A 93 15.89 -9.59 0.42
CA CYS A 93 16.99 -9.04 1.23
C CYS A 93 17.97 -10.14 1.64
N SER A 94 17.45 -11.29 2.10
CA SER A 94 18.27 -12.45 2.46
C SER A 94 19.08 -12.97 1.28
N ALA A 95 18.48 -13.00 0.08
CA ALA A 95 19.17 -13.45 -1.12
C ALA A 95 20.22 -12.47 -1.62
N LEU A 96 19.94 -11.17 -1.53
CA LEU A 96 20.90 -10.12 -1.88
C LEU A 96 22.11 -10.11 -0.92
N ASP A 97 21.87 -10.29 0.38
CA ASP A 97 22.94 -10.43 1.37
C ASP A 97 23.79 -11.68 1.09
N GLU A 98 23.17 -12.83 0.80
CA GLU A 98 23.90 -14.03 0.42
C GLU A 98 24.70 -13.86 -0.88
N ALA A 99 24.15 -13.18 -1.88
CA ALA A 99 24.85 -12.89 -3.13
C ALA A 99 26.08 -12.00 -2.89
N ALA A 100 25.95 -10.96 -2.08
CA ALA A 100 27.07 -10.11 -1.67
C ALA A 100 28.12 -10.92 -0.90
N MET A 101 27.74 -11.78 0.05
CA MET A 101 28.67 -12.64 0.81
C MET A 101 29.45 -13.64 -0.03
N GLN A 102 29.08 -13.85 -1.29
CA GLN A 102 29.82 -14.70 -2.21
C GLN A 102 30.85 -13.95 -3.06
N THR A 103 30.93 -12.63 -2.94
CA THR A 103 31.88 -11.81 -3.69
C THR A 103 33.06 -11.40 -2.82
N ALA A 104 34.20 -11.10 -3.46
CA ALA A 104 35.40 -10.65 -2.75
C ALA A 104 35.21 -9.31 -2.00
N TRP A 105 34.23 -8.49 -2.38
CA TRP A 105 33.93 -7.22 -1.74
C TRP A 105 32.89 -7.34 -0.62
N GLY A 106 32.09 -8.42 -0.61
CA GLY A 106 31.17 -8.71 0.47
C GLY A 106 31.78 -9.59 1.56
N HIS A 107 32.77 -10.42 1.26
CA HIS A 107 33.46 -11.20 2.28
C HIS A 107 34.90 -10.73 2.52
N GLY A 108 35.24 -10.44 3.78
CA GLY A 108 36.59 -10.06 4.18
C GLY A 108 36.97 -8.61 3.83
N GLY A 109 38.00 -8.11 4.51
CA GLY A 109 38.34 -6.69 4.49
C GLY A 109 37.29 -5.81 5.19
N SER A 110 37.57 -4.51 5.29
CA SER A 110 36.70 -3.59 6.04
C SER A 110 35.27 -3.50 5.49
N SER A 111 35.11 -3.51 4.16
CA SER A 111 33.79 -3.47 3.51
C SER A 111 33.00 -4.76 3.72
N GLY A 112 33.67 -5.92 3.71
CA GLY A 112 33.01 -7.20 3.96
C GLY A 112 32.62 -7.39 5.43
N ASP A 113 33.46 -6.93 6.37
CA ASP A 113 33.13 -6.91 7.79
C ASP A 113 31.90 -6.03 8.07
N GLU A 114 31.83 -4.85 7.41
CA GLU A 114 30.68 -3.96 7.48
C GLU A 114 29.41 -4.61 6.90
N TRP A 115 29.50 -5.29 5.75
CA TRP A 115 28.34 -5.97 5.18
C TRP A 115 27.88 -7.16 6.02
N SER A 116 28.81 -7.94 6.59
CA SER A 116 28.47 -9.05 7.50
C SER A 116 27.77 -8.56 8.77
N ALA A 117 28.17 -7.41 9.31
CA ALA A 117 27.55 -6.79 10.48
C ALA A 117 26.20 -6.15 10.12
N ASN A 118 26.14 -5.40 9.03
CA ASN A 118 25.04 -4.51 8.69
C ASN A 118 24.42 -4.83 7.31
N GLY A 119 24.27 -6.11 6.95
CA GLY A 119 23.60 -6.52 5.72
C GLY A 119 22.20 -5.91 5.58
N ILE A 120 21.62 -6.01 4.38
CA ILE A 120 20.33 -5.43 4.04
C ILE A 120 19.25 -5.92 5.02
N ALA A 121 19.18 -7.23 5.24
CA ALA A 121 18.18 -7.82 6.12
C ALA A 121 18.34 -7.34 7.57
N THR A 122 19.59 -7.33 8.09
CA THR A 122 19.88 -6.87 9.46
C THR A 122 19.54 -5.39 9.63
N THR A 123 19.87 -4.55 8.65
CA THR A 123 19.59 -3.12 8.69
C THR A 123 18.09 -2.81 8.68
N LEU A 124 17.28 -3.67 8.05
CA LEU A 124 15.81 -3.56 8.06
C LEU A 124 15.15 -4.21 9.29
N GLY A 125 15.94 -4.66 10.28
CA GLY A 125 15.45 -5.25 11.52
C GLY A 125 15.04 -6.72 11.41
N TYR A 126 15.45 -7.41 10.35
CA TYR A 126 15.23 -8.84 10.21
C TYR A 126 16.26 -9.67 10.96
N ASP A 127 15.93 -10.94 11.19
CA ASP A 127 16.84 -11.91 11.78
C ASP A 127 18.02 -12.26 10.85
N ARG A 128 19.03 -12.93 11.41
CA ARG A 128 20.20 -13.46 10.69
C ARG A 128 20.01 -14.91 10.21
N GLN A 129 18.76 -15.38 10.14
CA GLN A 129 18.41 -16.77 9.81
C GLN A 129 17.94 -16.92 8.35
N GLY A 130 18.24 -15.95 7.49
CA GLY A 130 17.81 -15.94 6.08
C GLY A 130 18.09 -17.25 5.34
N GLY A 131 19.25 -17.87 5.57
CA GLY A 131 19.64 -19.13 4.92
C GLY A 131 18.70 -20.31 5.19
N ASP A 132 18.03 -20.35 6.35
CA ASP A 132 17.10 -21.41 6.73
C ASP A 132 15.63 -20.96 6.55
N ARG A 133 15.30 -19.77 7.04
CA ARG A 133 13.93 -19.27 7.11
C ARG A 133 13.30 -19.08 5.74
N VAL A 134 14.08 -18.72 4.71
CA VAL A 134 13.58 -18.62 3.33
C VAL A 134 12.99 -19.94 2.85
N PHE A 135 13.63 -21.08 3.15
CA PHE A 135 13.09 -22.39 2.76
C PHE A 135 11.84 -22.78 3.54
N ALA A 136 11.77 -22.41 4.83
CA ALA A 136 10.54 -22.60 5.61
C ALA A 136 9.37 -21.76 5.06
N LEU A 137 9.65 -20.54 4.59
CA LEU A 137 8.66 -19.67 3.96
C LEU A 137 8.21 -20.22 2.59
N ILE A 138 9.13 -20.76 1.79
CA ILE A 138 8.81 -21.48 0.55
C ILE A 138 7.89 -22.66 0.84
N GLU A 139 8.23 -23.50 1.83
CA GLU A 139 7.42 -24.65 2.20
C GLU A 139 6.02 -24.23 2.66
N ALA A 140 5.91 -23.17 3.48
CA ALA A 140 4.63 -22.63 3.91
C ALA A 140 3.78 -22.13 2.73
N ALA A 141 4.35 -21.32 1.83
CA ALA A 141 3.66 -20.78 0.67
C ALA A 141 3.17 -21.88 -0.28
N THR A 142 3.96 -22.97 -0.45
CA THR A 142 3.56 -24.10 -1.32
C THR A 142 2.38 -24.92 -0.81
N ARG A 143 1.94 -24.75 0.45
CA ARG A 143 0.75 -25.43 0.98
C ARG A 143 -0.56 -24.86 0.42
N GLU A 144 -0.57 -23.55 0.16
CA GLU A 144 -1.72 -22.83 -0.39
C GLU A 144 -1.29 -22.11 -1.68
N PRO A 145 -0.95 -22.87 -2.74
CA PRO A 145 -0.32 -22.30 -3.91
C PRO A 145 -1.19 -21.22 -4.54
N ASP A 146 -2.48 -21.47 -4.76
CA ASP A 146 -3.41 -20.53 -5.39
C ASP A 146 -3.53 -19.20 -4.65
N ARG A 147 -3.35 -19.21 -3.32
CA ARG A 147 -3.35 -18.00 -2.49
C ARG A 147 -2.06 -17.20 -2.66
N HIS A 148 -0.93 -17.90 -2.82
CA HIS A 148 0.42 -17.34 -2.84
C HIS A 148 1.04 -17.34 -4.24
N ALA A 149 0.25 -17.36 -5.31
CA ALA A 149 0.72 -17.51 -6.69
C ALA A 149 1.83 -16.51 -7.06
N ASP A 150 1.59 -15.24 -6.77
CA ASP A 150 2.51 -14.13 -7.08
C ASP A 150 3.78 -14.17 -6.22
N LEU A 151 3.63 -14.49 -4.92
CA LEU A 151 4.76 -14.70 -4.01
C LEU A 151 5.63 -15.87 -4.46
N LEU A 152 5.02 -17.00 -4.84
CA LEU A 152 5.73 -18.18 -5.31
C LEU A 152 6.54 -17.91 -6.57
N ALA A 153 6.05 -17.05 -7.46
CA ALA A 153 6.79 -16.61 -8.63
C ALA A 153 8.03 -15.78 -8.25
N VAL A 154 7.92 -14.88 -7.27
CA VAL A 154 9.08 -14.15 -6.73
C VAL A 154 10.10 -15.12 -6.12
N LEU A 155 9.63 -16.06 -5.29
CA LEU A 155 10.49 -17.05 -4.64
C LEU A 155 11.19 -17.96 -5.66
N GLN A 156 10.52 -18.33 -6.74
CA GLN A 156 11.13 -19.08 -7.83
C GLN A 156 12.27 -18.29 -8.48
N GLN A 157 12.06 -17.01 -8.80
CA GLN A 157 13.10 -16.16 -9.38
C GLN A 157 14.31 -16.01 -8.44
N ILE A 158 14.11 -15.96 -7.12
CA ILE A 158 15.21 -15.94 -6.14
C ILE A 158 16.05 -17.22 -6.21
N ILE A 159 15.39 -18.39 -6.26
CA ILE A 159 16.08 -19.70 -6.33
C ILE A 159 16.77 -19.92 -7.69
N GLU A 160 16.17 -19.42 -8.77
CA GLU A 160 16.75 -19.43 -10.12
C GLU A 160 17.96 -18.49 -10.23
N SER A 161 17.96 -17.38 -9.48
CA SER A 161 19.09 -16.45 -9.37
C SER A 161 20.26 -17.01 -8.54
N GLY A 162 20.14 -18.22 -7.99
CA GLY A 162 21.24 -18.92 -7.33
C GLY A 162 21.24 -18.87 -5.81
N PHE A 163 20.17 -18.40 -5.17
CA PHE A 163 20.04 -18.50 -3.72
C PHE A 163 20.10 -19.97 -3.27
N ALA A 164 21.04 -20.26 -2.37
CA ALA A 164 21.30 -21.61 -1.88
C ALA A 164 20.99 -21.76 -0.39
N GLY A 165 21.13 -20.69 0.40
CA GLY A 165 20.90 -20.69 1.84
C GLY A 165 21.58 -21.85 2.53
N ARG A 166 20.85 -22.54 3.40
CA ARG A 166 21.32 -23.72 4.14
C ARG A 166 21.86 -24.84 3.26
N TYR A 167 21.37 -24.97 2.03
CA TYR A 167 21.79 -26.03 1.13
C TYR A 167 23.16 -25.77 0.50
N ARG A 168 23.70 -24.56 0.62
CA ARG A 168 25.08 -24.25 0.20
C ARG A 168 26.12 -25.15 0.88
N PHE A 169 25.89 -25.48 2.15
CA PHE A 169 26.83 -26.23 2.97
C PHE A 169 26.40 -27.69 3.17
N ALA A 170 25.25 -28.09 2.61
CA ALA A 170 24.73 -29.45 2.74
C ALA A 170 25.40 -30.39 1.71
N THR A 171 25.76 -31.59 2.15
CA THR A 171 26.38 -32.64 1.30
C THR A 171 25.52 -33.04 0.11
N ASP A 172 24.19 -33.01 0.26
CA ASP A 172 23.19 -33.27 -0.77
C ASP A 172 22.46 -31.99 -1.23
N GLY A 173 23.07 -30.82 -1.00
CA GLY A 173 22.47 -29.51 -1.21
C GLY A 173 21.98 -29.26 -2.63
N ALA A 174 22.76 -29.66 -3.64
CA ALA A 174 22.37 -29.50 -5.04
C ALA A 174 21.11 -30.30 -5.40
N ALA A 175 20.99 -31.54 -4.89
CA ALA A 175 19.80 -32.37 -5.09
C ALA A 175 18.57 -31.77 -4.39
N LYS A 176 18.74 -31.29 -3.16
CA LYS A 176 17.67 -30.62 -2.40
C LYS A 176 17.19 -29.34 -3.07
N LEU A 177 18.11 -28.50 -3.58
CA LEU A 177 17.77 -27.32 -4.38
C LEU A 177 17.04 -27.69 -5.68
N GLY A 178 17.46 -28.77 -6.35
CA GLY A 178 16.76 -29.33 -7.51
C GLY A 178 15.31 -29.70 -7.19
N ALA A 179 15.07 -30.35 -6.03
CA ALA A 179 13.73 -30.70 -5.58
C ALA A 179 12.86 -29.47 -5.25
N VAL A 180 13.45 -28.41 -4.67
CA VAL A 180 12.74 -27.14 -4.43
C VAL A 180 12.34 -26.49 -5.74
N ARG A 181 13.26 -26.38 -6.71
CA ARG A 181 12.98 -25.83 -8.05
C ARG A 181 11.86 -26.59 -8.76
N ALA A 182 11.91 -27.93 -8.74
CA ALA A 182 10.89 -28.77 -9.35
C ALA A 182 9.50 -28.51 -8.76
N ARG A 183 9.41 -28.34 -7.43
CA ARG A 183 8.14 -28.06 -6.73
C ARG A 183 7.55 -26.70 -7.11
N LEU A 184 8.38 -25.66 -7.13
CA LEU A 184 7.96 -24.32 -7.54
C LEU A 184 7.48 -24.31 -9.00
N GLY A 185 8.24 -24.93 -9.92
CA GLY A 185 7.87 -24.97 -11.34
C GLY A 185 6.62 -25.80 -11.67
N VAL A 186 6.29 -26.85 -10.88
CA VAL A 186 5.00 -27.54 -11.01
C VAL A 186 3.85 -26.63 -10.58
N THR A 187 4.06 -25.86 -9.52
CA THR A 187 3.06 -24.95 -8.95
C THR A 187 2.73 -23.83 -9.93
N GLU A 188 3.72 -23.15 -10.50
CA GLU A 188 3.51 -22.11 -11.52
C GLU A 188 2.76 -22.64 -12.75
N ARG A 189 3.14 -23.80 -13.27
CA ARG A 189 2.46 -24.41 -14.43
C ARG A 189 0.99 -24.74 -14.13
N SER A 190 0.71 -25.21 -12.92
CA SER A 190 -0.67 -25.49 -12.49
C SER A 190 -1.50 -24.20 -12.41
N GLN A 191 -0.90 -23.10 -11.96
CA GLN A 191 -1.53 -21.79 -11.84
C GLN A 191 -1.79 -21.13 -13.19
N ALA A 192 -0.79 -21.13 -14.08
CA ALA A 192 -0.93 -20.63 -15.44
C ALA A 192 -2.03 -21.37 -16.21
N ASN A 193 -2.17 -22.68 -15.99
CA ASN A 193 -3.27 -23.47 -16.54
C ASN A 193 -4.63 -23.10 -15.91
N SER A 194 -4.68 -22.85 -14.59
CA SER A 194 -5.90 -22.41 -13.91
C SER A 194 -6.38 -21.04 -14.39
N GLU A 195 -5.47 -20.08 -14.58
CA GLU A 195 -5.79 -18.73 -15.04
C GLU A 195 -6.25 -18.73 -16.50
N ARG A 196 -5.63 -19.55 -17.36
CA ARG A 196 -6.13 -19.80 -18.72
C ARG A 196 -7.52 -20.44 -18.76
N ALA A 197 -7.88 -21.23 -17.74
CA ALA A 197 -9.18 -21.90 -17.66
C ALA A 197 -10.29 -21.01 -17.11
N ARG A 198 -9.99 -20.00 -16.27
CA ARG A 198 -10.96 -19.08 -15.65
C ARG A 198 -11.92 -18.37 -16.63
N PRO A 199 -11.48 -17.79 -17.77
CA PRO A 199 -12.41 -17.17 -18.71
C PRO A 199 -13.34 -18.18 -19.38
N LYS A 200 -12.84 -19.39 -19.70
CA LYS A 200 -13.66 -20.47 -20.28
C LYS A 200 -14.68 -21.02 -19.29
N ALA A 201 -14.31 -21.12 -18.01
CA ALA A 201 -15.20 -21.57 -16.95
C ALA A 201 -16.32 -20.56 -16.68
N ARG A 202 -16.00 -19.25 -16.62
CA ARG A 202 -17.01 -18.18 -16.50
C ARG A 202 -17.96 -18.13 -17.68
N GLU A 203 -17.45 -18.33 -18.90
CA GLU A 203 -18.30 -18.37 -20.10
C GLU A 203 -19.20 -19.62 -20.12
N ALA A 204 -18.70 -20.78 -19.68
CA ALA A 204 -19.49 -21.99 -19.54
C ALA A 204 -20.56 -21.88 -18.43
N GLU A 205 -20.24 -21.23 -17.32
CA GLU A 205 -21.15 -20.98 -16.20
C GLU A 205 -22.22 -19.94 -16.56
N ALA A 206 -21.86 -18.86 -17.25
CA ALA A 206 -22.80 -17.89 -17.79
C ALA A 206 -23.78 -18.56 -18.79
N ARG A 207 -23.28 -19.41 -19.68
CA ARG A 207 -24.12 -20.20 -20.60
C ARG A 207 -25.06 -21.16 -19.87
N ARG A 208 -24.61 -21.82 -18.80
CA ARG A 208 -25.46 -22.68 -17.97
C ARG A 208 -26.55 -21.88 -17.25
N SER A 209 -26.19 -20.75 -16.63
CA SER A 209 -27.17 -19.89 -15.94
C SER A 209 -28.26 -19.37 -16.89
N PHE A 210 -27.88 -19.02 -18.12
CA PHE A 210 -28.83 -18.58 -19.16
C PHE A 210 -29.79 -19.70 -19.57
N VAL A 211 -29.31 -20.95 -19.66
CA VAL A 211 -30.15 -22.10 -19.97
C VAL A 211 -31.08 -22.45 -18.80
N ASP A 212 -30.59 -22.40 -17.56
CA ASP A 212 -31.40 -22.67 -16.37
C ASP A 212 -32.50 -21.63 -16.17
N GLU A 213 -32.19 -20.35 -16.39
CA GLU A 213 -33.16 -19.26 -16.32
C GLU A 213 -34.21 -19.34 -17.45
N ALA A 214 -33.78 -19.69 -18.66
CA ALA A 214 -34.69 -19.92 -19.78
C ALA A 214 -35.63 -21.11 -19.50
N LEU A 215 -35.12 -22.20 -18.92
CA LEU A 215 -35.90 -23.38 -18.56
C LEU A 215 -36.91 -23.07 -17.44
N ALA A 216 -36.50 -22.32 -16.42
CA ALA A 216 -37.37 -21.89 -15.33
C ALA A 216 -38.54 -21.01 -15.83
N ASN A 217 -38.25 -20.07 -16.74
CA ASN A 217 -39.29 -19.21 -17.34
C ASN A 217 -40.26 -19.99 -18.22
N LEU A 218 -39.78 -21.00 -18.97
CA LEU A 218 -40.63 -21.88 -19.78
C LEU A 218 -41.53 -22.78 -18.91
N LEU A 219 -41.00 -23.30 -17.80
CA LEU A 219 -41.77 -24.10 -16.85
C LEU A 219 -42.84 -23.25 -16.14
N ALA A 220 -42.50 -22.03 -15.74
CA ALA A 220 -43.46 -21.09 -15.13
C ALA A 220 -44.57 -20.65 -16.11
N ALA A 221 -44.26 -20.53 -17.40
CA ALA A 221 -45.25 -20.21 -18.43
C ALA A 221 -46.22 -21.38 -18.74
N CYS A 222 -45.83 -22.61 -18.40
CA CYS A 222 -46.65 -23.81 -18.60
C CYS A 222 -47.52 -24.16 -17.37
N GLU A 223 -47.35 -23.50 -16.22
CA GLU A 223 -48.24 -23.69 -15.07
C GLU A 223 -49.56 -22.93 -15.27
N GLU A 224 -50.62 -23.65 -15.67
CA GLU A 224 -51.97 -23.09 -15.70
C GLU A 224 -52.42 -22.61 -14.30
N PRO A 225 -53.18 -21.51 -14.21
CA PRO A 225 -53.64 -20.97 -12.93
C PRO A 225 -54.55 -21.97 -12.22
N ARG A 226 -54.06 -22.52 -11.09
CA ARG A 226 -54.85 -23.40 -10.20
C ARG A 226 -56.11 -22.66 -9.74
N LYS A 227 -57.28 -23.17 -10.14
CA LYS A 227 -58.58 -22.73 -9.62
C LYS A 227 -58.62 -22.89 -8.09
N PRO A 228 -59.11 -21.89 -7.35
CA PRO A 228 -59.25 -22.00 -5.90
C PRO A 228 -60.29 -23.07 -5.52
N PRO A 229 -60.11 -23.79 -4.40
CA PRO A 229 -61.04 -24.84 -3.99
C PRO A 229 -62.40 -24.24 -3.58
N ARG A 230 -63.48 -24.92 -3.97
CA ARG A 230 -64.84 -24.55 -3.55
C ARG A 230 -65.01 -24.81 -2.05
N PRO A 231 -65.69 -23.94 -1.30
CA PRO A 231 -66.01 -24.22 0.10
C PRO A 231 -67.04 -25.36 0.19
N GLU A 232 -66.77 -26.32 1.07
CA GLU A 232 -67.68 -27.42 1.43
C GLU A 232 -68.96 -26.91 2.11
N PRO A 233 -70.11 -27.59 1.94
CA PRO A 233 -71.33 -27.24 2.64
C PRO A 233 -71.28 -27.70 4.11
N SER A 234 -71.45 -26.76 5.04
CA SER A 234 -71.49 -27.04 6.48
C SER A 234 -72.69 -27.94 6.83
N VAL A 235 -72.39 -29.12 7.35
CA VAL A 235 -73.34 -30.08 7.92
C VAL A 235 -73.90 -29.54 9.24
N ARG A 236 -75.23 -29.58 9.39
CA ARG A 236 -75.96 -29.35 10.65
C ARG A 236 -75.60 -30.43 11.68
N ALA A 237 -75.42 -30.02 12.93
CA ALA A 237 -75.60 -30.89 14.10
C ALA A 237 -76.66 -30.28 15.05
N PRO A 238 -77.56 -31.08 15.64
CA PRO A 238 -78.59 -30.61 16.57
C PRO A 238 -78.16 -30.79 18.02
N THR A 239 -78.60 -29.90 18.91
CA THR A 239 -78.71 -30.23 20.34
C THR A 239 -79.92 -29.54 20.96
N HIS A 240 -80.73 -30.38 21.63
CA HIS A 240 -81.86 -30.06 22.48
C HIS A 240 -81.41 -29.67 23.90
N HIS A 241 -82.24 -28.84 24.54
CA HIS A 241 -82.51 -28.75 26.00
C HIS A 241 -81.34 -28.29 26.91
N GLU A 242 -81.50 -27.46 27.94
CA GLU A 242 -82.68 -27.07 28.70
C GLU A 242 -82.38 -25.86 29.60
N ALA A 243 -83.46 -25.13 29.92
CA ALA A 243 -83.78 -24.50 31.20
C ALA A 243 -83.17 -23.15 31.66
N ALA A 244 -84.12 -22.33 32.14
CA ALA A 244 -84.08 -21.24 33.12
C ALA A 244 -83.74 -19.83 32.58
N LYS A 245 -84.44 -18.75 32.97
CA LYS A 245 -85.75 -18.46 33.60
C LYS A 245 -85.82 -16.92 33.65
N LEU A 246 -87.04 -16.36 33.73
CA LEU A 246 -87.39 -14.96 34.03
C LEU A 246 -87.03 -13.91 32.96
N GLY A 247 -87.91 -13.01 32.53
CA GLY A 247 -89.29 -12.73 32.92
C GLY A 247 -89.76 -11.42 32.29
N ALA A 248 -91.08 -11.32 32.18
CA ALA A 248 -91.90 -10.10 32.17
C ALA A 248 -91.98 -9.24 30.89
N LYS A 249 -93.23 -9.20 30.39
CA LYS A 249 -94.02 -8.01 30.00
C LYS A 249 -93.66 -7.34 28.68
N ASP A 250 -94.58 -6.85 27.88
CA ASP A 250 -96.04 -6.94 27.77
C ASP A 250 -96.37 -6.12 26.50
N LYS A 251 -97.43 -6.51 25.80
CA LYS A 251 -98.22 -5.69 24.83
C LYS A 251 -97.57 -5.32 23.49
N ALA A 252 -98.31 -5.05 22.42
CA ALA A 252 -99.61 -5.43 21.84
C ALA A 252 -99.76 -4.50 20.60
N GLU A 253 -100.53 -4.96 19.61
CA GLU A 253 -101.22 -4.15 18.57
C GLU A 253 -100.49 -3.75 17.26
N ASP A 254 -100.95 -4.40 16.18
CA ASP A 254 -101.71 -3.84 15.04
C ASP A 254 -101.09 -3.07 13.84
N VAL A 255 -100.94 -3.84 12.74
CA VAL A 255 -101.36 -3.64 11.32
C VAL A 255 -100.85 -2.42 10.47
N PRO A 256 -101.07 -2.36 9.12
CA PRO A 256 -100.03 -2.56 8.11
C PRO A 256 -99.78 -1.32 7.20
N PHE A 257 -98.59 -1.19 6.59
CA PHE A 257 -98.48 -0.37 5.37
C PHE A 257 -97.24 -0.69 4.54
N ALA A 258 -97.44 -0.93 3.25
CA ALA A 258 -96.39 -1.13 2.26
C ALA A 258 -95.88 0.23 1.76
N MET A 259 -94.55 0.45 1.73
CA MET A 259 -93.95 1.34 0.74
C MET A 259 -92.46 1.04 0.48
N ARG A 260 -92.17 1.05 -0.82
CA ARG A 260 -90.93 0.93 -1.62
C ARG A 260 -89.56 1.19 -0.96
N ARG A 261 -88.63 0.29 -1.33
CA ARG A 261 -87.19 0.44 -1.71
C ARG A 261 -86.41 1.63 -1.13
N ALA A 262 -85.40 1.31 -0.31
CA ALA A 262 -84.01 1.71 -0.50
C ALA A 262 -83.10 0.85 0.39
N THR A 263 -82.23 0.02 -0.19
CA THR A 263 -81.17 -0.69 0.54
C THR A 263 -80.04 0.30 0.88
N PRO A 264 -79.49 0.29 2.10
CA PRO A 264 -78.33 1.10 2.43
C PRO A 264 -77.09 0.49 1.76
N ARG A 265 -76.35 1.35 1.05
CA ARG A 265 -75.09 1.03 0.37
C ARG A 265 -74.06 0.60 1.41
N ALA A 266 -73.75 -0.69 1.48
CA ALA A 266 -72.63 -1.19 2.25
C ALA A 266 -71.32 -0.66 1.61
N SER A 267 -70.55 0.08 2.38
CA SER A 267 -69.22 0.56 2.01
C SER A 267 -68.25 -0.62 1.89
N GLU A 268 -67.63 -0.80 0.73
CA GLU A 268 -66.53 -1.75 0.52
C GLU A 268 -65.35 -1.45 1.46
N PRO A 269 -64.70 -2.47 2.06
CA PRO A 269 -63.42 -2.26 2.71
C PRO A 269 -62.35 -2.01 1.64
N ARG A 270 -61.79 -0.79 1.61
CA ARG A 270 -60.62 -0.41 0.81
C ARG A 270 -59.47 -1.39 1.10
N ARG A 271 -59.20 -2.30 0.16
CA ARG A 271 -57.94 -3.05 0.10
C ARG A 271 -56.84 -2.05 -0.27
N HIS A 272 -56.17 -1.47 0.72
CA HIS A 272 -54.89 -0.82 0.47
C HIS A 272 -53.94 -1.89 -0.05
N SER A 273 -53.53 -1.75 -1.31
CA SER A 273 -52.65 -2.69 -1.98
C SER A 273 -51.33 -2.74 -1.22
N VAL A 274 -50.82 -3.94 -0.95
CA VAL A 274 -49.50 -4.18 -0.36
C VAL A 274 -48.41 -3.39 -1.11
N ASN A 275 -48.63 -3.11 -2.39
CA ASN A 275 -47.81 -2.23 -3.23
C ASN A 275 -47.68 -0.81 -2.67
N ALA A 276 -48.73 -0.22 -2.07
CA ALA A 276 -48.66 1.10 -1.46
C ALA A 276 -47.74 1.12 -0.22
N PHE A 277 -47.67 0.02 0.53
CA PHE A 277 -46.81 -0.11 1.70
C PHE A 277 -45.34 -0.28 1.30
N ILE A 278 -45.08 -1.08 0.26
CA ILE A 278 -43.74 -1.26 -0.31
C ILE A 278 -43.22 0.04 -0.93
N VAL A 279 -44.07 0.74 -1.68
CA VAL A 279 -43.73 2.07 -2.24
C VAL A 279 -43.47 3.08 -1.12
N GLY A 280 -44.26 3.05 -0.03
CA GLY A 280 -44.02 3.88 1.15
C GLY A 280 -42.67 3.64 1.82
N LEU A 281 -42.25 2.38 1.97
CA LEU A 281 -40.94 2.00 2.53
C LEU A 281 -39.78 2.43 1.64
N LEU A 282 -39.91 2.27 0.32
CA LEU A 282 -38.89 2.72 -0.63
C LEU A 282 -38.72 4.24 -0.63
N VAL A 283 -39.83 4.98 -0.57
CA VAL A 283 -39.82 6.45 -0.46
C VAL A 283 -39.17 6.88 0.86
N ALA A 284 -39.50 6.23 1.98
CA ALA A 284 -38.88 6.53 3.26
C ALA A 284 -37.36 6.25 3.28
N ALA A 285 -36.92 5.16 2.65
CA ALA A 285 -35.49 4.84 2.52
C ALA A 285 -34.75 5.85 1.63
N LEU A 286 -35.36 6.30 0.54
CA LEU A 286 -34.79 7.34 -0.34
C LEU A 286 -34.73 8.70 0.36
N LEU A 287 -35.73 9.05 1.16
CA LEU A 287 -35.73 10.26 1.98
C LEU A 287 -34.67 10.18 3.09
N ALA A 288 -34.51 9.03 3.74
CA ALA A 288 -33.46 8.83 4.74
C ALA A 288 -32.06 8.88 4.11
N ALA A 289 -31.85 8.27 2.95
CA ALA A 289 -30.59 8.34 2.21
C ALA A 289 -30.30 9.76 1.72
N SER A 290 -31.31 10.50 1.24
CA SER A 290 -31.18 11.90 0.86
C SER A 290 -30.91 12.81 2.06
N CYS A 291 -31.57 12.56 3.19
CA CYS A 291 -31.34 13.30 4.44
C CYS A 291 -29.94 13.00 4.99
N TYR A 292 -29.46 11.77 4.90
CA TYR A 292 -28.09 11.39 5.26
C TYR A 292 -27.06 12.01 4.31
N ALA A 293 -27.32 12.02 3.01
CA ALA A 293 -26.47 12.69 2.03
C ALA A 293 -26.44 14.21 2.25
N ALA A 294 -27.60 14.83 2.56
CA ALA A 294 -27.69 16.24 2.90
C ALA A 294 -26.97 16.56 4.22
N TRP A 295 -27.18 15.76 5.26
CA TRP A 295 -26.48 15.89 6.54
C TRP A 295 -24.96 15.77 6.34
N ARG A 296 -24.49 14.79 5.57
CA ARG A 296 -23.06 14.60 5.27
C ARG A 296 -22.47 15.67 4.33
N TRP A 297 -23.30 16.31 3.51
CA TRP A 297 -22.91 17.47 2.72
C TRP A 297 -22.82 18.75 3.59
N THR A 298 -23.71 18.89 4.57
CA THR A 298 -23.70 20.03 5.53
C THR A 298 -22.76 19.85 6.71
N HIS A 299 -22.31 18.63 6.99
CA HIS A 299 -21.40 18.26 8.08
C HIS A 299 -20.18 17.52 7.52
N HIS A 300 -19.65 17.99 6.38
CA HIS A 300 -18.25 17.69 6.09
C HIS A 300 -17.44 18.16 7.29
N ASP A 301 -16.69 17.25 7.92
CA ASP A 301 -15.67 17.63 8.88
C ASP A 301 -14.76 18.60 8.15
N ASP A 302 -14.86 19.90 8.46
CA ASP A 302 -13.95 20.92 7.96
C ASP A 302 -12.56 20.59 8.52
N VAL A 303 -11.82 19.72 7.83
CA VAL A 303 -10.38 19.62 8.00
C VAL A 303 -9.87 21.04 7.76
N PRO A 304 -9.22 21.70 8.74
CA PRO A 304 -8.74 23.06 8.56
C PRO A 304 -7.99 23.14 7.22
N THR A 305 -8.32 24.13 6.38
CA THR A 305 -7.78 24.25 5.01
C THR A 305 -6.24 24.14 4.98
N ASP A 306 -5.59 24.60 6.05
CA ASP A 306 -4.15 24.50 6.30
C ASP A 306 -3.64 23.04 6.37
N THR A 307 -4.36 22.17 7.06
CA THR A 307 -4.03 20.75 7.22
C THR A 307 -4.13 20.02 5.88
N ALA A 308 -5.15 20.33 5.09
CA ALA A 308 -5.31 19.78 3.74
C ALA A 308 -4.22 20.30 2.78
N ALA A 309 -3.85 21.58 2.88
CA ALA A 309 -2.80 22.18 2.05
C ALA A 309 -1.41 21.59 2.35
N ILE A 310 -1.05 21.44 3.63
CA ILE A 310 0.22 20.84 4.06
C ILE A 310 0.30 19.36 3.63
N ALA A 311 -0.78 18.59 3.79
CA ALA A 311 -0.84 17.21 3.31
C ALA A 311 -0.73 17.12 1.77
N THR A 312 -1.40 18.01 1.05
CA THR A 312 -1.33 18.09 -0.42
C THR A 312 0.08 18.43 -0.88
N LEU A 313 0.74 19.38 -0.23
CA LEU A 313 2.11 19.76 -0.52
C LEU A 313 3.09 18.62 -0.25
N ALA A 314 2.97 17.94 0.89
CA ALA A 314 3.79 16.77 1.21
C ALA A 314 3.67 15.71 0.09
N HIS A 315 2.44 15.43 -0.36
CA HIS A 315 2.20 14.47 -1.43
C HIS A 315 2.71 14.94 -2.79
N ALA A 316 2.62 16.24 -3.09
CA ALA A 316 3.17 16.83 -4.31
C ALA A 316 4.70 16.74 -4.34
N ILE A 317 5.36 16.99 -3.20
CA ILE A 317 6.81 16.80 -3.05
C ILE A 317 7.17 15.33 -3.26
N GLU A 318 6.48 14.39 -2.60
CA GLU A 318 6.71 12.94 -2.82
C GLU A 318 6.57 12.53 -4.29
N ALA A 319 5.59 13.09 -5.00
CA ALA A 319 5.34 12.78 -6.40
C ALA A 319 6.36 13.40 -7.36
N ALA A 320 6.93 14.57 -7.01
CA ALA A 320 7.88 15.31 -7.84
C ALA A 320 9.32 14.81 -7.72
N LEU A 321 9.65 14.08 -6.65
CA LEU A 321 11.01 13.64 -6.39
C LEU A 321 11.47 12.51 -7.33
N PRO A 322 12.71 12.58 -7.87
CA PRO A 322 13.28 11.49 -8.65
C PRO A 322 13.38 10.20 -7.82
N TYR A 323 13.25 9.08 -8.52
CA TYR A 323 13.23 7.73 -7.96
C TYR A 323 14.35 7.41 -6.96
N GLU A 324 15.56 7.89 -7.24
CA GLU A 324 16.76 7.65 -6.44
C GLU A 324 16.68 8.30 -5.04
N PHE A 325 15.87 9.35 -4.87
CA PHE A 325 15.80 10.15 -3.64
C PHE A 325 14.55 9.88 -2.81
N ALA A 326 13.43 9.56 -3.47
CA ALA A 326 12.16 9.30 -2.79
C ALA A 326 12.21 8.12 -1.80
N ASN A 327 13.21 7.23 -1.92
CA ASN A 327 13.20 5.91 -1.29
C ASN A 327 14.03 5.77 -0.02
N GLN A 328 14.96 6.70 0.24
CA GLN A 328 15.76 6.73 1.47
C GLN A 328 16.27 8.10 1.83
N ALA A 329 16.56 8.93 0.83
CA ALA A 329 17.12 10.22 1.15
C ALA A 329 16.05 11.04 1.87
N ILE A 330 14.78 11.00 1.44
CA ILE A 330 13.73 11.89 1.95
C ILE A 330 12.73 11.16 2.84
N THR A 331 12.80 11.38 4.15
CA THR A 331 11.71 11.04 5.07
C THR A 331 10.82 12.26 5.27
N ILE A 332 9.52 12.07 5.10
CA ILE A 332 8.50 13.09 5.40
C ILE A 332 7.80 12.67 6.69
N ASP A 333 8.18 13.32 7.80
CA ASP A 333 7.51 13.12 9.07
C ASP A 333 6.44 14.20 9.23
N ALA A 334 5.19 13.85 8.88
CA ALA A 334 4.05 14.71 9.19
C ALA A 334 3.85 14.78 10.71
N ARG A 335 3.77 15.98 11.27
CA ARG A 335 3.45 16.15 12.70
C ARG A 335 2.00 15.74 12.97
N ALA A 336 1.72 15.32 14.20
CA ALA A 336 0.39 14.83 14.61
C ALA A 336 -0.74 15.86 14.45
N ASP A 337 -0.41 17.15 14.39
CA ASP A 337 -1.35 18.25 14.14
C ASP A 337 -1.52 18.56 12.64
N HIS A 338 -0.79 17.86 11.76
CA HIS A 338 -0.76 18.02 10.30
C HIS A 338 -0.54 19.46 9.82
N ARG A 339 0.01 20.32 10.68
CA ARG A 339 0.33 21.72 10.36
C ARG A 339 1.76 21.90 9.90
N ALA A 340 2.56 20.84 10.03
CA ALA A 340 3.93 20.80 9.60
C ALA A 340 4.34 19.40 9.13
N PHE A 341 5.33 19.35 8.25
CA PHE A 341 6.12 18.14 8.01
C PHE A 341 7.61 18.48 8.01
N ALA A 342 8.43 17.51 8.40
CA ALA A 342 9.88 17.60 8.27
C ALA A 342 10.34 16.72 7.10
N LEU A 343 11.04 17.31 6.14
CA LEU A 343 11.82 16.58 5.14
C LEU A 343 13.23 16.41 5.68
N ARG A 344 13.72 15.19 5.80
CA ARG A 344 15.14 14.94 6.06
C ARG A 344 15.74 14.41 4.78
N VAL A 345 16.79 15.03 4.23
CA VAL A 345 17.48 14.51 3.04
C VAL A 345 18.84 13.89 3.43
N GLU A 346 19.03 12.60 3.22
CA GLU A 346 20.32 11.93 3.46
C GLU A 346 21.32 12.24 2.33
N GLY A 347 22.63 12.18 2.62
CA GLY A 347 23.67 12.26 1.59
C GLY A 347 23.85 13.63 0.92
N MET A 348 23.29 14.70 1.48
CA MET A 348 23.38 16.06 0.92
C MET A 348 24.82 16.60 0.84
N PHE A 349 25.70 16.13 1.72
CA PHE A 349 27.05 16.67 1.88
C PHE A 349 28.07 15.54 2.07
N ALA A 350 29.22 15.69 1.42
CA ALA A 350 30.39 14.87 1.76
C ALA A 350 30.86 15.15 3.21
N PRO A 351 31.56 14.21 3.87
CA PRO A 351 32.12 14.42 5.20
C PRO A 351 32.95 15.71 5.28
N GLY A 352 32.67 16.54 6.30
CA GLY A 352 33.36 17.81 6.51
C GLY A 352 33.14 18.90 5.46
N LYS A 353 32.17 18.75 4.54
CA LYS A 353 31.83 19.76 3.53
C LYS A 353 30.46 20.38 3.78
N ALA A 354 30.29 21.63 3.33
CA ALA A 354 29.02 22.36 3.30
C ALA A 354 28.54 22.68 1.86
N VAL A 355 29.17 22.06 0.86
CA VAL A 355 28.78 22.15 -0.55
C VAL A 355 27.88 20.95 -0.86
N LEU A 356 26.75 21.22 -1.51
CA LEU A 356 25.80 20.17 -1.90
C LEU A 356 26.41 19.24 -2.94
N THR A 357 26.02 17.97 -2.90
CA THR A 357 26.28 17.06 -4.02
C THR A 357 25.37 17.42 -5.21
N PRO A 358 25.77 17.16 -6.47
CA PRO A 358 24.95 17.50 -7.64
C PRO A 358 23.53 16.91 -7.60
N SER A 359 23.39 15.70 -7.03
CA SER A 359 22.08 15.07 -6.90
C SER A 359 21.23 15.71 -5.78
N ALA A 360 21.87 16.20 -4.70
CA ALA A 360 21.20 16.97 -3.67
C ALA A 360 20.76 18.36 -4.20
N GLU A 361 21.57 19.02 -5.04
CA GLU A 361 21.18 20.28 -5.69
C GLU A 361 19.90 20.10 -6.53
N THR A 362 19.85 19.03 -7.33
CA THR A 362 18.67 18.68 -8.13
C THR A 362 17.45 18.44 -7.24
N THR A 363 17.64 17.66 -6.17
CA THR A 363 16.57 17.26 -5.24
C THR A 363 15.98 18.46 -4.49
N ILE A 364 16.85 19.29 -3.89
CA ILE A 364 16.43 20.51 -3.19
C ILE A 364 15.78 21.49 -4.17
N GLY A 365 16.23 21.53 -5.42
CA GLY A 365 15.59 22.30 -6.48
C GLY A 365 14.13 21.89 -6.73
N GLU A 366 13.85 20.59 -6.86
CA GLU A 366 12.47 20.09 -7.04
C GLU A 366 11.59 20.33 -5.80
N ILE A 367 12.13 20.13 -4.59
CA ILE A 367 11.43 20.48 -3.33
C ILE A 367 11.09 21.98 -3.32
N GLY A 368 12.06 22.83 -3.67
CA GLY A 368 11.87 24.29 -3.70
C GLY A 368 10.78 24.71 -4.68
N LYS A 369 10.75 24.13 -5.89
CA LYS A 369 9.68 24.37 -6.87
C LYS A 369 8.30 23.97 -6.34
N ALA A 370 8.20 22.82 -5.68
CA ALA A 370 6.94 22.35 -5.10
C ALA A 370 6.46 23.27 -3.96
N ILE A 371 7.37 23.71 -3.09
CA ILE A 371 7.06 24.69 -2.03
C ILE A 371 6.62 26.03 -2.63
N ALA A 372 7.34 26.53 -3.64
CA ALA A 372 7.04 27.80 -4.31
C ALA A 372 5.71 27.77 -5.08
N ALA A 373 5.30 26.61 -5.59
CA ALA A 373 4.01 26.42 -6.27
C ALA A 373 2.81 26.32 -5.29
N SER A 374 3.05 26.22 -3.98
CA SER A 374 1.97 26.18 -2.98
C SER A 374 1.23 27.51 -2.93
N ALA A 375 -0.10 27.45 -3.03
CA ALA A 375 -0.97 28.63 -2.91
C ALA A 375 -1.14 29.14 -1.47
N SER A 376 -0.74 28.34 -0.48
CA SER A 376 -0.88 28.69 0.95
C SER A 376 0.40 29.37 1.47
N PRO A 377 0.28 30.34 2.39
CA PRO A 377 1.45 30.94 3.04
C PRO A 377 2.16 29.90 3.92
N LEU A 378 3.47 29.75 3.72
CA LEU A 378 4.30 28.76 4.42
C LEU A 378 5.43 29.44 5.19
N ARG A 379 5.93 28.75 6.22
CA ARG A 379 7.19 29.03 6.89
C ARG A 379 8.10 27.81 6.72
N VAL A 380 9.33 28.04 6.33
CA VAL A 380 10.33 26.97 6.13
C VAL A 380 11.49 27.17 7.11
N ARG A 381 11.78 26.13 7.89
CA ARG A 381 12.88 26.11 8.85
C ARG A 381 13.89 25.05 8.43
N LEU A 382 15.14 25.45 8.27
CA LEU A 382 16.25 24.58 7.97
C LEU A 382 17.10 24.37 9.22
N ILE A 383 17.27 23.11 9.61
CA ILE A 383 18.02 22.73 10.81
C ILE A 383 19.13 21.78 10.38
N GLY A 384 20.38 22.24 10.45
CA GLY A 384 21.54 21.42 10.13
C GLY A 384 22.02 20.60 11.32
N HIS A 385 22.50 19.39 11.05
CA HIS A 385 23.14 18.51 12.02
C HIS A 385 24.46 17.95 11.49
N THR A 386 25.36 17.58 12.40
CA THR A 386 26.61 16.84 12.13
C THR A 386 26.57 15.48 12.83
N ASP A 387 27.57 14.64 12.54
CA ASP A 387 27.87 13.51 13.42
C ASP A 387 28.70 13.97 14.63
N ASN A 388 29.08 13.02 15.48
CA ASN A 388 29.90 13.25 16.68
C ASN A 388 31.40 13.32 16.42
N LEU A 389 31.85 13.28 15.16
CA LEU A 389 33.27 13.44 14.89
C LEU A 389 33.59 14.93 14.98
N PRO A 390 34.63 15.31 15.75
CA PRO A 390 35.03 16.70 15.80
C PRO A 390 35.42 17.15 14.39
N PHE A 391 34.80 18.23 13.91
CA PHE A 391 35.22 18.85 12.67
C PHE A 391 36.54 19.59 12.86
N GLU A 392 37.65 18.85 12.87
CA GLU A 392 38.99 19.43 12.82
C GLU A 392 39.32 19.86 11.39
N SER A 393 38.74 20.98 10.97
CA SER A 393 39.24 21.67 9.78
C SER A 393 40.50 22.45 10.16
N LYS A 394 41.49 22.53 9.26
CA LYS A 394 42.59 23.51 9.34
C LYS A 394 42.10 24.97 9.43
N THR A 395 40.79 25.19 9.30
CA THR A 395 40.08 26.47 9.38
C THR A 395 39.40 26.75 10.73
N GLY A 396 39.46 25.84 11.73
CA GLY A 396 39.00 26.09 13.10
C GLY A 396 37.48 26.15 13.32
N LEU A 397 36.68 25.68 12.36
CA LEU A 397 35.21 25.69 12.44
C LEU A 397 34.69 24.60 13.40
N SER A 398 33.70 24.92 14.24
CA SER A 398 33.00 23.95 15.10
C SER A 398 31.93 23.15 14.34
N ASN A 399 31.49 22.02 14.91
CA ASN A 399 30.34 21.24 14.40
C ASN A 399 29.07 22.11 14.29
N GLU A 400 28.87 23.01 15.25
CA GLU A 400 27.78 24.00 15.22
C GLU A 400 27.88 24.94 14.01
N ALA A 401 29.07 25.51 13.76
CA ALA A 401 29.30 26.38 12.59
C ALA A 401 29.12 25.62 11.26
N LEU A 402 29.63 24.38 11.16
CA LEU A 402 29.46 23.55 9.97
C LEU A 402 27.98 23.22 9.70
N SER A 403 27.24 22.86 10.74
CA SER A 403 25.82 22.57 10.62
C SER A 403 25.01 23.80 10.17
N THR A 404 25.34 24.99 10.67
CA THR A 404 24.73 26.26 10.26
C THR A 404 25.01 26.56 8.79
N LEU A 405 26.27 26.40 8.35
CA LEU A 405 26.64 26.60 6.94
C LEU A 405 25.88 25.66 6.01
N ARG A 406 25.71 24.38 6.39
CA ARG A 406 24.93 23.42 5.61
C ARG A 406 23.46 23.85 5.47
N ALA A 407 22.84 24.28 6.58
CA ALA A 407 21.46 24.79 6.54
C ALA A 407 21.33 26.03 5.64
N GLN A 408 22.31 26.93 5.67
CA GLN A 408 22.36 28.11 4.80
C GLN A 408 22.56 27.74 3.32
N THR A 409 23.38 26.74 3.00
CA THR A 409 23.54 26.25 1.62
C THR A 409 22.23 25.72 1.06
N VAL A 410 21.49 24.93 1.85
CA VAL A 410 20.16 24.44 1.43
C VAL A 410 19.16 25.60 1.29
N MET A 411 19.18 26.57 2.20
CA MET A 411 18.33 27.76 2.14
C MET A 411 18.55 28.55 0.84
N LYS A 412 19.83 28.72 0.45
CA LYS A 412 20.18 29.37 -0.81
C LYS A 412 19.63 28.60 -2.01
N GLN A 413 19.80 27.27 -2.03
CA GLN A 413 19.30 26.43 -3.13
C GLN A 413 17.76 26.49 -3.24
N LEU A 414 17.03 26.54 -2.12
CA LEU A 414 15.57 26.74 -2.13
C LEU A 414 15.18 28.13 -2.64
N ALA A 415 15.96 29.16 -2.29
CA ALA A 415 15.73 30.51 -2.79
C ALA A 415 15.95 30.59 -4.31
N ASP A 416 17.01 29.96 -4.81
CA ASP A 416 17.30 29.85 -6.24
C ASP A 416 16.19 29.09 -6.99
N ALA A 417 15.45 28.20 -6.30
CA ALA A 417 14.27 27.50 -6.81
C ALA A 417 12.94 28.29 -6.67
N GLY A 418 12.98 29.51 -6.12
CA GLY A 418 11.83 30.42 -6.04
C GLY A 418 11.13 30.52 -4.69
N VAL A 419 11.65 29.89 -3.62
CA VAL A 419 11.09 30.04 -2.27
C VAL A 419 11.49 31.39 -1.68
N ALA A 420 10.52 32.17 -1.21
CA ALA A 420 10.76 33.52 -0.71
C ALA A 420 11.64 33.53 0.57
N LEU A 421 12.75 34.28 0.56
CA LEU A 421 13.74 34.31 1.65
C LEU A 421 13.17 34.72 3.01
N ASP A 422 12.16 35.60 3.03
CA ASP A 422 11.47 36.09 4.23
C ASP A 422 10.53 35.05 4.88
N THR A 423 10.29 33.94 4.19
CA THR A 423 9.56 32.78 4.74
C THR A 423 10.50 31.73 5.33
N MET A 424 11.81 31.89 5.15
CA MET A 424 12.82 30.90 5.49
C MET A 424 13.68 31.30 6.70
N SER A 425 14.17 30.32 7.43
CA SER A 425 15.18 30.50 8.49
C SER A 425 16.12 29.29 8.53
N ALA A 426 17.40 29.53 8.83
CA ALA A 426 18.42 28.48 8.90
C ALA A 426 19.14 28.51 10.25
N SER A 427 19.32 27.33 10.85
CA SER A 427 19.98 27.15 12.15
C SER A 427 20.83 25.88 12.16
N GLY A 428 21.90 25.88 12.96
CA GLY A 428 22.74 24.70 13.19
C GLY A 428 22.52 24.12 14.59
N SER A 429 22.39 22.81 14.68
CA SER A 429 22.30 22.07 15.95
C SER A 429 23.58 21.28 16.28
N GLY A 430 24.61 21.36 15.42
CA GLY A 430 25.83 20.57 15.56
C GLY A 430 25.52 19.08 15.67
N GLU A 431 26.18 18.40 16.61
CA GLU A 431 26.00 16.97 16.88
C GLU A 431 24.84 16.65 17.82
N ALA A 432 24.09 17.66 18.26
CA ALA A 432 22.96 17.47 19.15
C ALA A 432 21.81 16.73 18.44
N SER A 433 21.05 15.95 19.23
CA SER A 433 19.90 15.16 18.77
C SER A 433 20.25 14.23 17.58
N PRO A 434 21.14 13.24 17.80
CA PRO A 434 21.42 12.23 16.79
C PRO A 434 20.16 11.43 16.48
N LEU A 435 19.91 11.17 15.20
CA LEU A 435 18.85 10.24 14.78
C LEU A 435 19.26 8.79 14.97
N ASP A 436 20.56 8.51 14.97
CA ASP A 436 21.08 7.15 14.94
C ASP A 436 22.43 6.99 15.66
N ASP A 437 22.89 5.74 15.82
CA ASP A 437 24.11 5.38 16.54
C ASP A 437 25.36 5.97 15.86
N ASN A 438 25.93 6.97 16.51
CA ASN A 438 27.18 7.63 16.12
C ASN A 438 28.40 6.70 16.10
N ARG A 439 28.31 5.47 16.62
CA ARG A 439 29.40 4.49 16.55
C ARG A 439 29.52 3.84 15.18
N THR A 440 28.46 3.82 14.37
CA THR A 440 28.44 3.22 13.02
C THR A 440 28.70 4.27 11.93
N LEU A 441 29.27 3.88 10.78
CA LEU A 441 29.49 4.81 9.66
C LEU A 441 28.16 5.32 9.10
N GLU A 442 27.17 4.44 9.06
CA GLU A 442 25.83 4.69 8.55
C GLU A 442 25.01 5.56 9.49
N GLY A 443 25.07 5.30 10.80
CA GLY A 443 24.40 6.16 11.79
C GLY A 443 25.00 7.57 11.78
N ARG A 444 26.33 7.69 11.66
CA ARG A 444 26.98 9.00 11.41
C ARG A 444 26.50 9.64 10.11
N ALA A 445 26.34 8.87 9.03
CA ALA A 445 25.82 9.40 7.77
C ALA A 445 24.40 9.96 7.89
N ARG A 446 23.52 9.28 8.62
CA ARG A 446 22.15 9.75 8.92
C ARG A 446 22.14 10.97 9.85
N ASN A 447 23.11 11.07 10.74
CA ASN A 447 23.25 12.24 11.63
C ASN A 447 23.73 13.49 10.88
N ARG A 448 24.52 13.33 9.80
CA ARG A 448 24.91 14.42 8.87
C ARG A 448 23.77 14.82 7.92
N ARG A 449 22.72 15.43 8.47
CA ARG A 449 21.50 15.82 7.72
C ARG A 449 21.20 17.31 7.82
N VAL A 450 20.29 17.77 6.97
CA VAL A 450 19.54 19.01 7.18
C VAL A 450 18.06 18.64 7.18
N GLU A 451 17.35 19.07 8.21
CA GLU A 451 15.89 18.95 8.29
C GLU A 451 15.26 20.21 7.70
N ILE A 452 14.33 20.03 6.77
CA ILE A 452 13.51 21.10 6.17
C ILE A 452 12.11 20.95 6.75
N VAL A 453 11.81 21.77 7.75
CA VAL A 453 10.50 21.80 8.40
C VAL A 453 9.64 22.83 7.68
N VAL A 454 8.56 22.37 7.07
CA VAL A 454 7.59 23.23 6.37
C VAL A 454 6.35 23.31 7.24
N GLU A 455 5.92 24.52 7.58
CA GLU A 455 4.80 24.80 8.48
C GLU A 455 3.83 25.79 7.82
N SER A 456 2.53 25.67 8.08
CA SER A 456 1.57 26.69 7.62
C SER A 456 1.78 28.01 8.39
N ARG A 457 1.80 29.14 7.66
CA ARG A 457 1.96 30.49 8.23
C ARG A 457 0.59 31.16 8.32
N GLN A 458 0.01 31.18 9.52
CA GLN A 458 -1.12 32.07 9.82
C GLN A 458 -0.66 33.51 10.00
#